data_AF-A0A453ARA8-F1
#
_entry.id   AF-A0A453ARA8-F1
#
_cell.length_a   1.000
_cell.length_b   1.000
_cell.length_c   1.000
_cell.angle_alpha   90.00
_cell.angle_beta   90.00
_cell.angle_gamma   90.00
#
_symmetry.space_group_name_H-M   'P 1'
#
loop_
_entity.id
_entity.type
_entity.pdbx_description
1 polymer ?
#
loop_
_entity_poly.entity_id
_entity_poly.type
_entity_poly.pdbx_seq_one_letter_code
_entity_poly.pdbx_strand_id
1 'polypeptide(L)'
;RNLDGVIGCSVDVFPEERDLLNHLIDALCSIDPDILVGWEIQLGSLGFLAERAAYLGIGLLKRISRTLPHESKHPPKNLAHESSQVPEASPADDVIMDVSENDWSHTHASGVHVGGRIVLNLWRLMRGEVKLNNYSLEAVADEVLRRKVPLVPNKTLNRWFATGPGRGRHRCIEYVSSRAMLNLEIINQLDLVNRTSELARVFGIDFFSVLSRGSQFRVESMLLRLAHTQNYLAISPGNQQVASQPAMECMPLVMEPESAFYSDPVLVLDFQSLYPSMIIAYNLCYSTCLGKVFPSKSSVLGVSSYSADPHTIADLKNQLILTPNGVLYVQPEVRKGVVPRLLEEILSTRIMVKQAMKKLAPSQKVLQ
;
A
#
# COMPACT_ATOMS: atom_id res chain seq x y z
N ARG A 1 -41.74 -7.93 9.66
CA ARG A 1 -41.73 -9.15 8.80
C ARG A 1 -41.06 -8.75 7.49
N ASN A 2 -40.01 -9.46 7.06
CA ASN A 2 -39.34 -9.18 5.79
C ASN A 2 -40.32 -9.48 4.63
N LEU A 3 -40.86 -8.43 4.02
CA LEU A 3 -41.84 -8.55 2.92
C LEU A 3 -41.21 -9.08 1.62
N ASP A 4 -39.88 -9.04 1.53
CA ASP A 4 -39.12 -9.56 0.39
C ASP A 4 -38.73 -11.03 0.56
N GLY A 5 -38.85 -11.60 1.75
CA GLY A 5 -38.47 -13.00 1.99
C GLY A 5 -36.96 -13.26 1.91
N VAL A 6 -36.12 -12.22 2.04
CA VAL A 6 -34.66 -12.38 2.06
C VAL A 6 -34.23 -13.05 3.37
N ILE A 7 -33.41 -14.09 3.26
CA ILE A 7 -32.92 -14.87 4.40
C ILE A 7 -31.58 -14.29 4.87
N GLY A 8 -31.39 -14.17 6.19
CA GLY A 8 -30.09 -13.81 6.78
C GLY A 8 -29.77 -12.31 6.84
N CYS A 9 -30.70 -11.42 6.48
CA CYS A 9 -30.55 -9.97 6.67
C CYS A 9 -31.83 -9.29 7.14
N SER A 10 -31.67 -8.17 7.86
CA SER A 10 -32.74 -7.20 8.09
C SER A 10 -32.87 -6.29 6.87
N VAL A 11 -34.11 -5.92 6.54
CA VAL A 11 -34.40 -5.03 5.41
C VAL A 11 -35.24 -3.87 5.92
N ASP A 12 -34.63 -2.69 5.94
CA ASP A 12 -35.29 -1.43 6.27
C ASP A 12 -35.61 -0.67 4.98
N VAL A 13 -36.82 -0.12 4.89
CA VAL A 13 -37.34 0.51 3.67
C VAL A 13 -37.67 1.95 3.97
N PHE A 14 -37.14 2.85 3.14
CA PHE A 14 -37.31 4.30 3.27
C PHE A 14 -38.07 4.86 2.06
N PRO A 15 -38.94 5.87 2.26
CA PRO A 15 -39.71 6.48 1.18
C PRO A 15 -38.86 7.42 0.32
N GLU A 16 -37.91 8.13 0.92
CA GLU A 16 -37.02 9.07 0.25
C GLU A 16 -35.55 8.64 0.32
N GLU A 17 -34.79 9.01 -0.71
CA GLU A 17 -33.35 8.76 -0.78
C GLU A 17 -32.56 9.50 0.32
N ARG A 18 -33.03 10.70 0.71
CA ARG A 18 -32.42 11.46 1.81
C ARG A 18 -32.50 10.71 3.14
N ASP A 19 -33.63 10.08 3.43
CA ASP A 19 -33.82 9.28 4.64
C ASP A 19 -32.90 8.05 4.64
N LEU A 20 -32.78 7.38 3.50
CA LEU A 20 -31.87 6.25 3.32
C LEU A 20 -30.40 6.65 3.58
N LEU A 21 -29.96 7.79 3.03
CA LEU A 21 -28.59 8.28 3.21
C LEU A 21 -28.31 8.69 4.65
N ASN A 22 -29.25 9.36 5.33
CA ASN A 22 -29.12 9.68 6.74
C ASN A 22 -29.05 8.41 7.60
N HIS A 23 -29.90 7.42 7.32
CA HIS A 23 -29.86 6.15 8.03
C HIS A 23 -28.54 5.40 7.79
N LEU A 24 -27.98 5.44 6.58
CA LEU A 24 -26.65 4.87 6.30
C LEU A 24 -25.55 5.55 7.12
N ILE A 25 -25.60 6.88 7.24
CA ILE A 25 -24.67 7.65 8.09
C ILE A 25 -24.80 7.20 9.54
N ASP A 26 -26.02 7.17 10.07
CA ASP A 26 -26.28 6.79 11.46
C ASP A 26 -25.82 5.35 11.73
N ALA A 27 -26.08 4.42 10.81
CA ALA A 27 -25.64 3.03 10.92
C ALA A 27 -24.11 2.92 10.91
N LEU A 28 -23.42 3.62 10.00
CA LEU A 28 -21.95 3.62 9.95
C LEU A 28 -21.34 4.23 11.22
N CYS A 29 -21.90 5.33 11.72
CA CYS A 29 -21.45 5.96 12.96
C CYS A 29 -21.74 5.09 14.19
N SER A 30 -22.86 4.37 14.20
CA SER A 30 -23.23 3.46 15.30
C SER A 30 -22.38 2.18 15.32
N ILE A 31 -22.04 1.62 14.16
CA ILE A 31 -21.17 0.44 14.05
C ILE A 31 -19.72 0.84 14.29
N ASP A 32 -19.36 2.06 13.89
CA ASP A 32 -18.03 2.64 13.94
C ASP A 32 -16.89 1.76 13.36
N PRO A 33 -16.96 1.34 12.08
CA PRO A 33 -15.96 0.48 11.48
C PRO A 33 -14.61 1.19 11.25
N ASP A 34 -13.50 0.52 11.55
CA ASP A 34 -12.15 1.04 11.27
C ASP A 34 -11.80 1.03 9.78
N ILE A 35 -12.31 0.04 9.05
CA ILE A 35 -12.01 -0.19 7.63
C ILE A 35 -13.32 -0.21 6.84
N LEU A 36 -13.42 0.66 5.85
CA LEU A 36 -14.45 0.66 4.82
C LEU A 36 -13.87 0.03 3.55
N VAL A 37 -14.58 -0.91 2.96
CA VAL A 37 -14.06 -1.68 1.83
C VAL A 37 -15.13 -1.94 0.77
N GLY A 38 -14.70 -1.94 -0.49
CA GLY A 38 -15.55 -2.26 -1.63
C GLY A 38 -14.71 -2.73 -2.82
N TRP A 39 -15.33 -3.46 -3.75
CA TRP A 39 -14.64 -3.95 -4.94
C TRP A 39 -14.06 -2.79 -5.74
N GLU A 40 -14.93 -1.87 -6.18
CA GLU A 40 -14.63 -0.57 -6.78
C GLU A 40 -15.32 0.51 -5.93
N ILE A 41 -14.56 1.07 -4.98
CA ILE A 41 -15.11 1.99 -3.98
C ILE A 41 -15.32 3.41 -4.52
N GLN A 42 -14.55 3.80 -5.53
CA GLN A 42 -14.53 5.17 -6.05
C GLN A 42 -15.78 5.44 -6.89
N LEU A 43 -16.04 4.62 -7.91
CA LEU A 43 -17.13 4.87 -8.86
C LEU A 43 -18.34 3.93 -8.66
N GLY A 44 -18.14 2.80 -7.97
CA GLY A 44 -19.15 1.74 -7.88
C GLY A 44 -19.90 1.67 -6.55
N SER A 45 -19.48 2.43 -5.53
CA SER A 45 -20.11 2.39 -4.20
C SER A 45 -19.97 3.70 -3.41
N LEU A 46 -19.00 3.82 -2.50
CA LEU A 46 -18.95 4.94 -1.54
C LEU A 46 -18.78 6.30 -2.23
N GLY A 47 -17.92 6.39 -3.26
CA GLY A 47 -17.76 7.66 -4.00
C GLY A 47 -19.00 8.02 -4.80
N PHE A 48 -19.69 7.03 -5.40
CA PHE A 48 -20.99 7.27 -6.04
C PHE A 48 -22.05 7.77 -5.05
N LEU A 49 -22.12 7.17 -3.86
CA LEU A 49 -23.02 7.64 -2.80
C LEU A 49 -22.66 9.04 -2.32
N ALA A 50 -21.36 9.39 -2.26
CA ALA A 50 -20.91 10.71 -1.87
C ALA A 50 -21.33 11.77 -2.90
N GLU A 51 -21.12 11.52 -4.19
CA GLU A 51 -21.57 12.41 -5.27
C GLU A 51 -23.10 12.61 -5.23
N ARG A 52 -23.85 11.53 -5.01
CA ARG A 52 -25.31 11.59 -4.93
C ARG A 52 -25.82 12.32 -3.69
N ALA A 53 -25.17 12.10 -2.55
CA ALA A 53 -25.46 12.79 -1.30
C ALA A 53 -25.17 14.29 -1.41
N ALA A 54 -24.06 14.67 -2.06
CA ALA A 54 -23.69 16.06 -2.30
C ALA A 54 -24.76 16.78 -3.16
N TYR A 55 -25.31 16.12 -4.19
CA TYR A 55 -26.43 16.65 -4.97
C TYR A 55 -27.69 16.94 -4.12
N LEU A 56 -27.89 16.17 -3.04
CA LEU A 56 -28.98 16.37 -2.07
C LEU A 56 -28.61 17.31 -0.91
N GLY A 57 -27.43 17.95 -0.94
CA GLY A 57 -26.92 18.84 0.10
C GLY A 57 -26.42 18.12 1.36
N ILE A 58 -26.05 16.84 1.25
CA ILE A 58 -25.58 16.01 2.36
C ILE A 58 -24.09 15.75 2.19
N GLY A 59 -23.28 16.28 3.12
CA GLY A 59 -21.84 16.03 3.15
C GLY A 59 -21.50 14.62 3.65
N LEU A 60 -21.64 13.58 2.82
CA LEU A 60 -21.61 12.17 3.27
C LEU A 60 -20.28 11.81 3.92
N LEU A 61 -19.16 12.03 3.22
CA LEU A 61 -17.82 11.63 3.68
C LEU A 61 -17.42 12.35 4.97
N LYS A 62 -17.79 13.63 5.09
CA LYS A 62 -17.57 14.43 6.30
C LYS A 62 -18.40 13.92 7.48
N ARG A 63 -19.66 13.54 7.24
CA ARG A 63 -20.57 13.04 8.29
C ARG A 63 -20.22 11.65 8.80
N ILE A 64 -19.65 10.79 7.96
CA ILE A 64 -19.17 9.47 8.38
C ILE A 64 -17.73 9.50 8.92
N SER A 65 -17.05 10.64 8.86
CA SER A 65 -15.71 10.84 9.42
C SER A 65 -15.72 10.76 10.95
N ARG A 66 -14.60 10.32 11.55
CA ARG A 66 -14.37 10.41 13.00
C ARG A 66 -13.75 11.76 13.41
N THR A 67 -13.40 12.62 12.46
CA THR A 67 -12.88 13.95 12.76
C THR A 67 -14.01 14.93 13.04
N LEU A 68 -13.80 15.82 14.01
CA LEU A 68 -14.74 16.92 14.27
C LEU A 68 -14.88 17.79 13.00
N PRO A 69 -16.08 18.31 12.70
CA PRO A 69 -16.24 19.32 11.66
C PRO A 69 -15.36 20.51 12.03
N HIS A 70 -14.28 20.74 11.29
CA HIS A 70 -13.53 21.97 11.44
C HIS A 70 -14.46 23.10 10.95
N GLU A 71 -14.91 23.96 11.87
CA GLU A 71 -15.44 25.27 11.49
C GLU A 71 -14.28 25.99 10.79
N SER A 72 -14.40 26.23 9.49
CA SER A 72 -13.44 27.07 8.78
C SER A 72 -13.56 28.50 9.32
N LYS A 73 -12.77 28.86 10.33
CA LYS A 73 -12.60 30.24 10.80
C LYS A 73 -11.72 31.05 9.83
N HIS A 74 -11.99 30.97 8.53
CA HIS A 74 -11.44 31.90 7.56
C HIS A 74 -12.55 32.84 7.12
N PRO A 75 -12.48 34.15 7.42
CA PRO A 75 -13.42 35.10 6.88
C PRO A 75 -13.29 35.10 5.34
N PRO A 76 -14.40 35.20 4.60
CA PRO A 76 -14.35 35.24 3.15
C PRO A 76 -13.53 36.45 2.71
N LYS A 77 -12.49 36.22 1.91
CA LYS A 77 -11.81 37.30 1.19
C LYS A 77 -12.80 37.87 0.19
N ASN A 78 -13.36 39.03 0.50
CA ASN A 78 -14.15 39.84 -0.42
C ASN A 78 -13.32 40.13 -1.67
N LEU A 79 -13.70 39.52 -2.79
CA LEU A 79 -13.43 40.07 -4.12
C LEU A 79 -14.74 40.70 -4.58
N ALA A 80 -14.76 42.03 -4.58
CA ALA A 80 -15.84 42.83 -5.13
C ALA A 80 -15.93 42.59 -6.64
N HIS A 81 -17.11 42.23 -7.15
CA HIS A 81 -17.79 42.94 -8.25
C HIS A 81 -19.18 42.33 -8.49
N GLU A 82 -20.11 43.23 -8.80
CA GLU A 82 -21.57 43.08 -8.86
C GLU A 82 -22.05 42.19 -10.02
N SER A 83 -23.09 41.38 -9.78
CA SER A 83 -24.41 41.50 -10.44
C SER A 83 -25.32 40.29 -10.14
N SER A 84 -26.61 40.58 -10.08
CA SER A 84 -27.71 39.81 -9.52
C SER A 84 -28.13 38.58 -10.35
N GLN A 85 -28.43 37.44 -9.69
CA GLN A 85 -29.59 36.56 -9.95
C GLN A 85 -29.59 35.24 -9.11
N VAL A 86 -30.70 35.01 -8.38
CA VAL A 86 -31.28 33.74 -7.83
C VAL A 86 -30.44 32.91 -6.81
N PRO A 87 -31.00 32.45 -5.66
CA PRO A 87 -30.24 31.67 -4.69
C PRO A 87 -30.12 30.20 -5.15
N GLU A 88 -28.99 29.86 -5.78
CA GLU A 88 -28.56 28.48 -5.93
C GLU A 88 -28.13 27.92 -4.57
N ALA A 89 -28.53 26.68 -4.30
CA ALA A 89 -28.13 25.94 -3.12
C ALA A 89 -26.60 25.94 -3.01
N SER A 90 -26.09 26.39 -1.86
CA SER A 90 -24.67 26.32 -1.53
C SER A 90 -24.16 24.89 -1.78
N PRO A 91 -23.07 24.69 -2.55
CA PRO A 91 -22.51 23.36 -2.69
C PRO A 91 -22.11 22.89 -1.29
N ALA A 92 -22.66 21.75 -0.85
CA ALA A 92 -22.13 21.09 0.33
C ALA A 92 -20.63 20.88 0.09
N ASP A 93 -19.79 21.29 1.05
CA ASP A 93 -18.31 21.32 1.03
C ASP A 93 -17.64 19.93 0.88
N ASP A 94 -18.15 19.07 -0.01
CA ASP A 94 -17.58 17.77 -0.37
C ASP A 94 -16.61 17.88 -1.57
N VAL A 95 -16.38 19.10 -2.11
CA VAL A 95 -15.31 19.34 -3.09
C VAL A 95 -13.98 19.47 -2.36
N ILE A 96 -13.30 18.33 -2.22
CA ILE A 96 -12.02 18.17 -1.53
C ILE A 96 -10.95 19.10 -2.17
N MET A 97 -10.57 20.15 -1.43
CA MET A 97 -9.37 20.96 -1.70
C MET A 97 -8.11 20.23 -1.20
N ASP A 98 -7.47 19.44 -2.05
CA ASP A 98 -6.00 19.37 -2.13
C ASP A 98 -5.56 18.69 -3.44
N VAL A 99 -5.00 19.44 -4.38
CA VAL A 99 -4.85 19.01 -5.79
C VAL A 99 -3.57 18.21 -6.03
N SER A 100 -2.55 18.29 -5.16
CA SER A 100 -1.26 17.63 -5.42
C SER A 100 -1.11 16.21 -4.87
N GLU A 101 -1.75 15.86 -3.76
CA GLU A 101 -1.74 14.47 -3.23
C GLU A 101 -2.83 13.57 -3.85
N ASN A 102 -3.87 14.19 -4.42
CA ASN A 102 -5.03 13.49 -4.94
C ASN A 102 -4.74 12.67 -6.20
N ASP A 103 -3.91 13.12 -7.14
CA ASP A 103 -3.75 12.42 -8.42
C ASP A 103 -3.10 11.02 -8.26
N TRP A 104 -2.11 10.91 -7.36
CA TRP A 104 -1.52 9.61 -7.01
C TRP A 104 -2.53 8.72 -6.26
N SER A 105 -3.30 9.27 -5.32
CA SER A 105 -4.35 8.53 -4.61
C SER A 105 -5.46 8.03 -5.54
N HIS A 106 -5.89 8.86 -6.49
CA HIS A 106 -6.90 8.53 -7.50
C HIS A 106 -6.41 7.50 -8.51
N THR A 107 -5.11 7.36 -8.73
CA THR A 107 -4.54 6.38 -9.68
C THR A 107 -4.06 5.08 -9.01
N HIS A 108 -3.57 5.16 -7.77
CA HIS A 108 -2.90 4.06 -7.07
C HIS A 108 -3.60 3.60 -5.77
N ALA A 109 -4.47 4.41 -5.15
CA ALA A 109 -5.16 4.10 -3.88
C ALA A 109 -6.70 4.10 -4.02
N SER A 110 -7.48 4.46 -3.00
CA SER A 110 -8.96 4.50 -3.10
C SER A 110 -9.52 5.73 -3.81
N GLY A 111 -8.78 6.85 -3.83
CA GLY A 111 -9.28 8.15 -4.30
C GLY A 111 -10.40 8.75 -3.44
N VAL A 112 -10.84 8.06 -2.37
CA VAL A 112 -11.88 8.49 -1.44
C VAL A 112 -11.30 8.44 -0.04
N HIS A 113 -11.40 9.53 0.71
CA HIS A 113 -10.88 9.66 2.06
C HIS A 113 -12.00 9.92 3.07
N VAL A 114 -11.93 9.23 4.20
CA VAL A 114 -12.83 9.42 5.36
C VAL A 114 -11.95 9.57 6.59
N GLY A 115 -11.97 10.75 7.21
CA GLY A 115 -11.08 11.05 8.34
C GLY A 115 -11.25 10.04 9.48
N GLY A 116 -10.13 9.49 9.94
CA GLY A 116 -10.11 8.49 11.02
C GLY A 116 -10.59 7.09 10.64
N ARG A 117 -10.88 6.82 9.36
CA ARG A 117 -11.20 5.48 8.83
C ARG A 117 -10.29 5.13 7.65
N ILE A 118 -9.98 3.85 7.51
CA ILE A 118 -9.21 3.34 6.37
C ILE A 118 -10.18 2.97 5.25
N VAL A 119 -9.94 3.45 4.03
CA VAL A 119 -10.78 3.17 2.86
C VAL A 119 -10.00 2.32 1.86
N LEU A 120 -10.49 1.11 1.58
CA LEU A 120 -9.83 0.13 0.72
C LEU A 120 -10.61 -0.09 -0.59
N ASN A 121 -9.93 0.11 -1.71
CA ASN A 121 -10.42 -0.23 -3.04
C ASN A 121 -9.83 -1.58 -3.48
N LEU A 122 -10.62 -2.66 -3.39
CA LEU A 122 -10.07 -4.01 -3.45
C LEU A 122 -9.49 -4.37 -4.80
N TRP A 123 -10.13 -4.03 -5.92
CA TRP A 123 -9.63 -4.46 -7.23
C TRP A 123 -8.20 -3.95 -7.47
N ARG A 124 -7.84 -2.77 -6.94
CA ARG A 124 -6.50 -2.19 -7.02
C ARG A 124 -5.51 -2.96 -6.17
N LEU A 125 -5.90 -3.29 -4.94
CA LEU A 125 -5.09 -4.10 -4.04
C LEU A 125 -4.84 -5.48 -4.64
N MET A 126 -5.84 -6.08 -5.29
CA MET A 126 -5.72 -7.40 -5.92
C MET A 126 -4.65 -7.45 -7.02
N ARG A 127 -4.33 -6.33 -7.69
CA ARG A 127 -3.21 -6.27 -8.65
C ARG A 127 -1.84 -6.52 -8.02
N GLY A 128 -1.69 -6.19 -6.73
CA GLY A 128 -0.48 -6.50 -5.96
C GLY A 128 -0.45 -7.91 -5.40
N GLU A 129 -1.62 -8.57 -5.32
CA GLU A 129 -1.80 -9.86 -4.65
C GLU A 129 -1.80 -11.05 -5.61
N VAL A 130 -2.48 -10.91 -6.76
CA VAL A 130 -2.64 -11.97 -7.77
C VAL A 130 -2.29 -11.41 -9.14
N LYS A 131 -1.67 -12.24 -9.98
CA LYS A 131 -1.31 -11.86 -11.37
C LYS A 131 -2.35 -12.40 -12.34
N LEU A 132 -3.30 -11.56 -12.71
CA LEU A 132 -4.39 -11.90 -13.63
C LEU A 132 -4.38 -11.01 -14.88
N ASN A 133 -4.97 -11.52 -15.96
CA ASN A 133 -5.24 -10.73 -17.18
C ASN A 133 -6.45 -9.81 -17.01
N ASN A 134 -7.39 -10.19 -16.14
CA ASN A 134 -8.61 -9.44 -15.85
C ASN A 134 -8.83 -9.41 -14.34
N TYR A 135 -9.11 -8.23 -13.79
CA TYR A 135 -9.36 -7.98 -12.36
C TYR A 135 -10.82 -7.65 -12.08
N SER A 136 -11.76 -8.23 -12.84
CA SER A 136 -13.18 -8.22 -12.45
C SER A 136 -13.37 -9.02 -11.15
N LEU A 137 -14.44 -8.72 -10.41
CA LEU A 137 -14.75 -9.45 -9.16
C LEU A 137 -14.89 -10.95 -9.42
N GLU A 138 -15.47 -11.33 -10.55
CA GLU A 138 -15.68 -12.73 -10.94
C GLU A 138 -14.35 -13.42 -11.22
N ALA A 139 -13.43 -12.76 -11.92
CA ALA A 139 -12.11 -13.32 -12.25
C ALA A 139 -11.28 -13.53 -10.98
N VAL A 140 -11.29 -12.56 -10.06
CA VAL A 140 -10.56 -12.70 -8.80
C VAL A 140 -11.24 -13.69 -7.86
N ALA A 141 -12.57 -13.72 -7.78
CA ALA A 141 -13.28 -14.71 -6.98
C ALA A 141 -13.00 -16.15 -7.48
N ASP A 142 -12.91 -16.34 -8.79
CA ASP A 142 -12.54 -17.64 -9.36
C ASP A 142 -11.09 -18.03 -9.04
N GLU A 143 -10.15 -17.08 -9.07
CA GLU A 143 -8.75 -17.39 -8.74
C GLU A 143 -8.55 -17.62 -7.24
N VAL A 144 -9.05 -16.71 -6.40
CA VAL A 144 -8.80 -16.69 -4.96
C VAL A 144 -9.69 -17.67 -4.20
N LEU A 145 -10.99 -17.69 -4.51
CA LEU A 145 -11.96 -18.52 -3.80
C LEU A 145 -12.27 -19.84 -4.53
N ARG A 146 -11.74 -20.05 -5.75
CA ARG A 146 -12.07 -21.19 -6.62
C ARG A 146 -13.58 -21.31 -6.85
N ARG A 147 -14.28 -20.17 -6.90
CA ARG A 147 -15.75 -20.08 -7.02
C ARG A 147 -16.15 -19.25 -8.22
N LYS A 148 -16.87 -19.88 -9.16
CA LYS A 148 -17.51 -19.15 -10.27
C LYS A 148 -18.70 -18.35 -9.76
N VAL A 149 -18.66 -17.03 -9.98
CA VAL A 149 -19.72 -16.09 -9.58
C VAL A 149 -20.42 -15.56 -10.83
N PRO A 150 -21.77 -15.54 -10.88
CA PRO A 150 -22.48 -14.97 -12.01
C PRO A 150 -22.37 -13.45 -12.06
N LEU A 151 -22.21 -12.90 -13.27
CA LEU A 151 -22.37 -11.47 -13.53
C LEU A 151 -23.76 -11.22 -14.11
N VAL A 152 -24.63 -10.57 -13.34
CA VAL A 152 -25.98 -10.19 -13.77
C VAL A 152 -25.96 -8.74 -14.28
N PRO A 153 -26.41 -8.46 -15.53
CA PRO A 153 -26.47 -7.10 -16.05
C PRO A 153 -27.44 -6.19 -15.28
N ASN A 154 -27.07 -4.91 -15.12
CA ASN A 154 -27.87 -3.91 -14.38
C ASN A 154 -29.32 -3.78 -14.89
N LYS A 155 -29.56 -3.93 -16.19
CA LYS A 155 -30.92 -3.93 -16.78
C LYS A 155 -31.81 -5.04 -16.18
N THR A 156 -31.23 -6.21 -15.93
CA THR A 156 -31.95 -7.33 -15.31
C THR A 156 -32.19 -7.08 -13.83
N LEU A 157 -31.21 -6.53 -13.11
CA LEU A 157 -31.34 -6.14 -11.69
C LEU A 157 -32.46 -5.12 -11.51
N ASN A 158 -32.50 -4.07 -12.33
CA ASN A 158 -33.56 -3.05 -12.28
C ASN A 158 -34.95 -3.66 -12.51
N ARG A 159 -35.08 -4.56 -13.49
CA ARG A 159 -36.34 -5.26 -13.76
C ARG A 159 -36.77 -6.12 -12.57
N TRP A 160 -35.85 -6.86 -11.96
CA TRP A 160 -36.15 -7.66 -10.77
C TRP A 160 -36.58 -6.77 -9.61
N PHE A 161 -35.84 -5.71 -9.32
CA PHE A 161 -36.16 -4.78 -8.24
C PHE A 161 -37.54 -4.12 -8.42
N ALA A 162 -37.86 -3.67 -9.64
CA ALA A 162 -39.12 -3.01 -9.97
C ALA A 162 -40.37 -3.89 -9.80
N THR A 163 -40.21 -5.22 -9.76
CA THR A 163 -41.36 -6.12 -9.53
C THR A 163 -41.91 -6.07 -8.11
N GLY A 164 -41.18 -5.48 -7.16
CA GLY A 164 -41.63 -5.26 -5.79
C GLY A 164 -41.52 -6.49 -4.86
N PRO A 165 -41.96 -6.33 -3.60
CA PRO A 165 -41.86 -7.37 -2.57
C PRO A 165 -42.67 -8.63 -2.90
N GLY A 166 -42.18 -9.78 -2.46
CA GLY A 166 -42.77 -11.09 -2.73
C GLY A 166 -42.69 -11.57 -4.20
N ARG A 167 -42.02 -10.81 -5.08
CA ARG A 167 -41.80 -11.17 -6.49
C ARG A 167 -40.31 -11.29 -6.79
N GLY A 168 -39.77 -10.59 -7.79
CA GLY A 168 -38.37 -10.67 -8.20
C GLY A 168 -37.41 -9.79 -7.39
N ARG A 169 -37.89 -8.87 -6.54
CA ARG A 169 -37.03 -7.91 -5.83
C ARG A 169 -36.00 -8.59 -4.91
N HIS A 170 -36.37 -9.69 -4.26
CA HIS A 170 -35.46 -10.48 -3.42
C HIS A 170 -34.19 -10.90 -4.15
N ARG A 171 -34.30 -11.31 -5.44
CA ARG A 171 -33.14 -11.76 -6.24
C ARG A 171 -32.12 -10.64 -6.45
N CYS A 172 -32.60 -9.40 -6.60
CA CYS A 172 -31.73 -8.25 -6.72
C CYS A 172 -30.99 -7.97 -5.40
N ILE A 173 -31.72 -8.01 -4.27
CA ILE A 173 -31.16 -7.78 -2.93
C ILE A 173 -30.13 -8.87 -2.61
N GLU A 174 -30.47 -10.15 -2.80
CA GLU A 174 -29.57 -11.28 -2.59
C GLU A 174 -28.32 -11.19 -3.46
N TYR A 175 -28.45 -10.80 -4.74
CA TYR A 175 -27.32 -10.63 -5.63
C TYR A 175 -26.36 -9.54 -5.13
N VAL A 176 -26.86 -8.35 -4.79
CA VAL A 176 -26.02 -7.24 -4.30
C VAL A 176 -25.40 -7.60 -2.95
N SER A 177 -26.16 -8.20 -2.05
CA SER A 177 -25.66 -8.66 -0.74
C SER A 177 -24.56 -9.70 -0.89
N SER A 178 -24.75 -10.70 -1.75
CA SER A 178 -23.74 -11.74 -2.02
C SER A 178 -22.45 -11.15 -2.59
N ARG A 179 -22.56 -10.12 -3.44
CA ARG A 179 -21.38 -9.41 -3.97
C ARG A 179 -20.67 -8.56 -2.93
N ALA A 180 -21.39 -7.97 -1.98
CA ALA A 180 -20.79 -7.29 -0.85
C ALA A 180 -20.04 -8.28 0.06
N MET A 181 -20.63 -9.43 0.35
CA MET A 181 -20.00 -10.51 1.15
C MET A 181 -18.75 -11.09 0.48
N LEU A 182 -18.77 -11.25 -0.85
CA LEU A 182 -17.63 -11.69 -1.66
C LEU A 182 -16.36 -10.86 -1.41
N ASN A 183 -16.49 -9.54 -1.21
CA ASN A 183 -15.35 -8.68 -0.89
C ASN A 183 -14.67 -9.12 0.42
N LEU A 184 -15.46 -9.41 1.45
CA LEU A 184 -14.96 -9.86 2.75
C LEU A 184 -14.37 -11.27 2.66
N GLU A 185 -15.01 -12.18 1.92
CA GLU A 185 -14.48 -13.53 1.68
C GLU A 185 -13.10 -13.48 1.01
N ILE A 186 -12.91 -12.64 0.00
CA ILE A 186 -11.62 -12.48 -0.70
C ILE A 186 -10.54 -11.94 0.25
N ILE A 187 -10.85 -10.88 1.02
CA ILE A 187 -9.91 -10.30 1.99
C ILE A 187 -9.48 -11.33 3.04
N ASN A 188 -10.45 -12.10 3.56
CA ASN A 188 -10.21 -13.12 4.58
C ASN A 188 -9.41 -14.29 4.00
N GLN A 189 -9.72 -14.74 2.78
CA GLN A 189 -8.98 -15.81 2.12
C GLN A 189 -7.53 -15.40 1.85
N LEU A 190 -7.23 -14.13 1.60
CA LEU A 190 -5.86 -13.65 1.41
C LEU A 190 -5.17 -13.21 2.72
N ASP A 191 -5.88 -13.29 3.85
CA ASP A 191 -5.45 -12.80 5.16
C ASP A 191 -4.90 -11.35 5.09
N LEU A 192 -5.50 -10.53 4.22
CA LEU A 192 -4.92 -9.26 3.79
C LEU A 192 -4.73 -8.30 4.96
N VAL A 193 -5.74 -8.20 5.85
CA VAL A 193 -5.70 -7.27 7.00
C VAL A 193 -4.64 -7.69 8.02
N ASN A 194 -4.62 -8.96 8.42
CA ASN A 194 -3.65 -9.41 9.43
C ASN A 194 -2.22 -9.32 8.92
N ARG A 195 -1.98 -9.76 7.68
CA ARG A 195 -0.65 -9.67 7.05
C ARG A 195 -0.19 -8.22 6.93
N THR A 196 -1.07 -7.30 6.53
CA THR A 196 -0.74 -5.87 6.47
C THR A 196 -0.46 -5.30 7.86
N SER A 197 -1.20 -5.72 8.89
CA SER A 197 -0.95 -5.33 10.29
C SER A 197 0.43 -5.81 10.77
N GLU A 198 0.81 -7.05 10.49
CA GLU A 198 2.13 -7.58 10.84
C GLU A 198 3.25 -6.84 10.10
N LEU A 199 3.07 -6.57 8.81
CA LEU A 199 4.03 -5.77 8.04
C LEU A 199 4.17 -4.35 8.58
N ALA A 200 3.06 -3.73 9.02
CA ALA A 200 3.09 -2.40 9.64
C ALA A 200 3.93 -2.40 10.92
N ARG A 201 3.79 -3.43 11.76
CA ARG A 201 4.60 -3.62 12.98
C ARG A 201 6.07 -3.82 12.68
N VAL A 202 6.40 -4.65 11.68
CA VAL A 202 7.79 -4.92 11.28
C VAL A 202 8.45 -3.67 10.71
N PHE A 203 7.79 -2.98 9.77
CA PHE A 203 8.34 -1.78 9.16
C PHE A 203 8.32 -0.57 10.10
N GLY A 204 7.45 -0.55 11.11
CA GLY A 204 7.25 0.59 11.99
C GLY A 204 6.62 1.77 11.25
N ILE A 205 5.57 1.50 10.46
CA ILE A 205 4.78 2.50 9.72
C ILE A 205 3.28 2.25 9.95
N ASP A 206 2.43 3.21 9.59
CA ASP A 206 0.98 3.03 9.71
C ASP A 206 0.45 1.97 8.73
N PHE A 207 -0.70 1.39 9.07
CA PHE A 207 -1.33 0.31 8.31
C PHE A 207 -1.54 0.66 6.84
N PHE A 208 -2.06 1.86 6.56
CA PHE A 208 -2.40 2.26 5.21
C PHE A 208 -1.15 2.55 4.38
N SER A 209 -0.08 3.07 4.99
CA SER A 209 1.22 3.26 4.35
C SER A 209 1.87 1.96 3.90
N VAL A 210 1.57 0.81 4.54
CA VAL A 210 2.02 -0.49 4.01
C VAL A 210 1.44 -0.75 2.62
N LEU A 211 0.17 -0.42 2.40
CA LEU A 211 -0.54 -0.66 1.15
C LEU A 211 -0.25 0.41 0.09
N SER A 212 -0.15 1.67 0.52
CA SER A 212 -0.04 2.81 -0.37
C SER A 212 1.43 3.20 -0.67
N ARG A 213 2.31 3.22 0.33
CA ARG A 213 3.68 3.74 0.14
C ARG A 213 4.62 2.70 -0.45
N GLY A 214 5.56 3.19 -1.24
CA GLY A 214 6.58 2.40 -1.91
C GLY A 214 7.64 1.82 -0.97
N SER A 215 8.55 1.02 -1.55
CA SER A 215 9.61 0.32 -0.81
C SER A 215 10.59 1.27 -0.10
N GLN A 216 10.88 2.44 -0.66
CA GLN A 216 11.77 3.43 -0.05
C GLN A 216 11.31 3.83 1.35
N PHE A 217 10.02 4.17 1.51
CA PHE A 217 9.46 4.57 2.80
C PHE A 217 9.60 3.48 3.88
N ARG A 218 9.46 2.21 3.47
CA ARG A 218 9.64 1.05 4.36
C ARG A 218 11.09 0.94 4.83
N VAL A 219 12.04 1.07 3.89
CA VAL A 219 13.48 1.01 4.19
C VAL A 219 13.91 2.19 5.06
N GLU A 220 13.46 3.40 4.74
CA GLU A 220 13.77 4.62 5.51
C GLU A 220 13.29 4.51 6.96
N SER A 221 12.03 4.07 7.19
CA SER A 221 11.53 3.91 8.56
C SER A 221 12.40 2.96 9.38
N MET A 222 12.75 1.79 8.83
CA MET A 222 13.59 0.82 9.54
C MET A 222 15.01 1.34 9.76
N LEU A 223 15.63 1.89 8.71
CA LEU A 223 17.02 2.35 8.74
C LEU A 223 17.21 3.52 9.71
N LEU A 224 16.33 4.53 9.64
CA LEU A 224 16.44 5.73 10.47
C LEU A 224 16.20 5.41 11.95
N ARG A 225 15.25 4.52 12.27
CA ARG A 225 15.06 4.06 13.66
C ARG A 225 16.33 3.41 14.19
N LEU A 226 16.96 2.52 13.43
CA LEU A 226 18.18 1.85 13.84
C LEU A 226 19.36 2.82 13.94
N ALA A 227 19.52 3.72 12.97
CA ALA A 227 20.58 4.72 12.94
C ALA A 227 20.47 5.70 14.13
N HIS A 228 19.24 6.10 14.49
CA HIS A 228 18.98 6.98 15.62
C HIS A 228 19.43 6.38 16.96
N THR A 229 19.29 5.06 17.16
CA THR A 229 19.81 4.39 18.38
C THR A 229 21.32 4.50 18.56
N GLN A 230 22.04 4.86 17.50
CA GLN A 230 23.50 5.00 17.49
C GLN A 230 23.95 6.46 17.28
N ASN A 231 23.05 7.44 17.45
CA ASN A 231 23.33 8.87 17.28
C ASN A 231 23.86 9.25 15.88
N TYR A 232 23.42 8.55 14.83
CA TYR A 232 23.71 8.96 13.46
C TYR A 232 22.76 10.07 13.00
N LEU A 233 23.28 10.93 12.12
CA LEU A 233 22.50 11.89 11.36
C LEU A 233 22.45 11.47 9.89
N ALA A 234 21.25 11.38 9.33
CA ALA A 234 21.07 11.07 7.92
C ALA A 234 21.25 12.33 7.06
N ILE A 235 21.75 12.15 5.84
CA ILE A 235 21.78 13.20 4.82
C ILE A 235 20.46 13.21 4.05
N SER A 236 19.98 14.40 3.71
CA SER A 236 18.76 14.61 2.92
C SER A 236 19.11 15.35 1.62
N PRO A 237 19.57 14.64 0.58
CA PRO A 237 19.96 15.28 -0.68
C PRO A 237 18.73 15.77 -1.47
N GLY A 238 18.86 16.92 -2.12
CA GLY A 238 17.87 17.41 -3.07
C GLY A 238 17.96 16.72 -4.43
N ASN A 239 16.92 16.86 -5.25
CA ASN A 239 16.83 16.23 -6.57
C ASN A 239 18.05 16.52 -7.47
N GLN A 240 18.56 17.75 -7.44
CA GLN A 240 19.72 18.15 -8.25
C GLN A 240 21.01 17.43 -7.80
N GLN A 241 21.20 17.23 -6.48
CA GLN A 241 22.34 16.50 -5.95
C GLN A 241 22.30 15.03 -6.36
N VAL A 242 21.12 14.40 -6.27
CA VAL A 242 20.88 13.01 -6.72
C VAL A 242 21.13 12.88 -8.22
N ALA A 243 20.69 13.85 -9.03
CA ALA A 243 20.92 13.85 -10.47
C ALA A 243 22.41 14.04 -10.85
N SER A 244 23.17 14.76 -10.02
CA SER A 244 24.60 14.99 -10.23
C SER A 244 25.52 13.88 -9.69
N GLN A 245 24.96 12.85 -9.03
CA GLN A 245 25.78 11.78 -8.46
C GLN A 245 26.45 10.95 -9.57
N PRO A 246 27.62 10.33 -9.31
CA PRO A 246 28.26 9.45 -10.28
C PRO A 246 27.33 8.31 -10.71
N ALA A 247 27.34 8.00 -12.01
CA ALA A 247 26.57 6.89 -12.56
C ALA A 247 27.08 5.54 -12.02
N MET A 248 26.20 4.54 -12.01
CA MET A 248 26.56 3.18 -11.61
C MET A 248 27.48 2.53 -12.65
N GLU A 249 28.66 2.11 -12.22
CA GLU A 249 29.70 1.53 -13.09
C GLU A 249 29.68 -0.01 -13.13
N CYS A 250 29.09 -0.65 -12.11
CA CYS A 250 29.07 -2.10 -11.98
C CYS A 250 27.76 -2.70 -12.52
N MET A 251 27.88 -3.79 -13.28
CA MET A 251 26.75 -4.53 -13.85
C MET A 251 26.74 -5.99 -13.36
N PRO A 252 25.57 -6.64 -13.26
CA PRO A 252 25.50 -8.07 -12.98
C PRO A 252 26.10 -8.88 -14.14
N LEU A 253 26.65 -10.05 -13.82
CA LEU A 253 27.09 -11.01 -14.82
C LEU A 253 25.92 -11.88 -15.26
N VAL A 254 25.62 -11.86 -16.56
CA VAL A 254 24.74 -12.82 -17.22
C VAL A 254 25.62 -13.63 -18.18
N MET A 255 25.77 -14.91 -17.92
CA MET A 255 26.54 -15.81 -18.80
C MET A 255 25.73 -16.08 -20.07
N GLU A 256 26.41 -16.18 -21.20
CA GLU A 256 25.77 -16.55 -22.47
C GLU A 256 25.29 -18.01 -22.35
N PRO A 257 23.99 -18.29 -22.56
CA PRO A 257 23.48 -19.64 -22.50
C PRO A 257 23.88 -20.43 -23.74
N GLU A 258 24.28 -21.68 -23.55
CA GLU A 258 24.38 -22.62 -24.65
C GLU A 258 22.97 -23.06 -25.07
N SER A 259 22.50 -22.56 -26.21
CA SER A 259 21.15 -22.86 -26.70
C SER A 259 21.11 -24.27 -27.31
N ALA A 260 20.59 -25.22 -26.55
CA ALA A 260 20.42 -26.60 -26.98
C ALA A 260 19.22 -27.28 -26.30
N PHE A 261 18.85 -28.46 -26.80
CA PHE A 261 17.98 -29.39 -26.10
C PHE A 261 18.83 -30.30 -25.21
N TYR A 262 18.64 -30.21 -23.89
CA TYR A 262 19.37 -31.02 -22.92
C TYR A 262 18.53 -32.24 -22.52
N SER A 263 18.97 -33.44 -22.92
CA SER A 263 18.34 -34.70 -22.51
C SER A 263 18.76 -35.17 -21.12
N ASP A 264 19.96 -34.77 -20.68
CA ASP A 264 20.52 -35.14 -19.39
C ASP A 264 20.06 -34.17 -18.28
N PRO A 265 19.99 -34.61 -17.02
CA PRO A 265 19.61 -33.74 -15.90
C PRO A 265 20.54 -32.52 -15.76
N VAL A 266 19.95 -31.33 -15.68
CA VAL A 266 20.68 -30.06 -15.43
C VAL A 266 20.49 -29.64 -13.97
N LEU A 267 21.60 -29.55 -13.23
CA LEU A 267 21.58 -29.07 -11.86
C LEU A 267 21.50 -27.54 -11.82
N VAL A 268 20.52 -27.01 -11.10
CA VAL A 268 20.32 -25.57 -10.91
C VAL A 268 20.76 -25.18 -9.50
N LEU A 269 21.81 -24.39 -9.41
CA LEU A 269 22.34 -23.85 -8.16
C LEU A 269 22.02 -22.36 -8.06
N ASP A 270 21.59 -21.91 -6.89
CA ASP A 270 21.25 -20.51 -6.64
C ASP A 270 21.70 -20.06 -5.24
N PHE A 271 22.11 -18.80 -5.11
CA PHE A 271 22.50 -18.18 -3.85
C PHE A 271 21.27 -17.66 -3.11
N GLN A 272 21.08 -18.10 -1.87
CA GLN A 272 20.00 -17.60 -1.04
C GLN A 272 20.32 -16.18 -0.54
N SER A 273 19.58 -15.18 -1.03
CA SER A 273 19.75 -13.77 -0.65
C SER A 273 21.15 -13.23 -0.94
N LEU A 274 21.64 -13.35 -2.18
CA LEU A 274 23.00 -12.96 -2.58
C LEU A 274 23.45 -11.58 -2.05
N TYR A 275 22.76 -10.49 -2.43
CA TYR A 275 23.18 -9.13 -2.03
C TYR A 275 23.10 -8.87 -0.54
N PRO A 276 22.02 -9.21 0.18
CA PRO A 276 22.01 -9.09 1.64
C PRO A 276 23.17 -9.82 2.32
N SER A 277 23.47 -11.05 1.89
CA SER A 277 24.57 -11.85 2.43
C SER A 277 25.93 -11.20 2.19
N MET A 278 26.17 -10.64 0.99
CA MET A 278 27.40 -9.88 0.70
C MET A 278 27.52 -8.61 1.55
N ILE A 279 26.44 -7.86 1.69
CA ILE A 279 26.43 -6.62 2.51
C ILE A 279 26.80 -6.94 3.96
N ILE A 280 26.26 -8.03 4.51
CA ILE A 280 26.58 -8.49 5.87
C ILE A 280 28.02 -8.96 5.96
N ALA A 281 28.44 -9.87 5.08
CA ALA A 281 29.76 -10.51 5.13
C ALA A 281 30.92 -9.51 4.99
N TYR A 282 30.75 -8.49 4.14
CA TYR A 282 31.76 -7.46 3.88
C TYR A 282 31.50 -6.14 4.61
N ASN A 283 30.54 -6.10 5.55
CA ASN A 283 30.20 -4.93 6.36
C ASN A 283 29.92 -3.65 5.54
N LEU A 284 29.23 -3.78 4.41
CA LEU A 284 29.01 -2.69 3.47
C LEU A 284 27.92 -1.75 4.00
N CYS A 285 28.27 -0.54 4.41
CA CYS A 285 27.32 0.41 4.96
C CYS A 285 27.77 1.85 4.74
N TYR A 286 26.82 2.78 4.71
CA TYR A 286 27.10 4.23 4.76
C TYR A 286 28.01 4.61 5.94
N SER A 287 27.81 3.99 7.11
CA SER A 287 28.55 4.29 8.34
C SER A 287 29.92 3.61 8.45
N THR A 288 30.30 2.78 7.48
CA THR A 288 31.57 2.04 7.46
C THR A 288 32.41 2.35 6.23
N CYS A 289 31.86 3.12 5.28
CA CYS A 289 32.53 3.51 4.03
C CYS A 289 33.53 4.64 4.25
N LEU A 290 34.76 4.46 3.79
CA LEU A 290 35.85 5.44 3.84
C LEU A 290 36.12 6.14 2.49
N GLY A 291 35.37 5.79 1.44
CA GLY A 291 35.49 6.39 0.11
C GLY A 291 36.38 5.62 -0.86
N LYS A 292 36.55 6.15 -2.08
CA LYS A 292 37.37 5.55 -3.13
C LYS A 292 38.87 5.76 -2.84
N VAL A 293 39.68 4.73 -3.04
CA VAL A 293 41.16 4.80 -2.88
C VAL A 293 41.82 5.47 -4.07
N PHE A 294 41.29 5.21 -5.26
CA PHE A 294 41.83 5.79 -6.48
C PHE A 294 41.26 7.20 -6.65
N PRO A 295 42.11 8.23 -6.78
CA PRO A 295 41.66 9.60 -6.92
C PRO A 295 40.91 9.79 -8.23
N SER A 296 39.58 9.83 -8.19
CA SER A 296 38.82 10.61 -9.16
C SER A 296 39.05 12.09 -8.84
N LYS A 297 39.01 12.97 -9.85
CA LYS A 297 39.21 14.44 -9.71
C LYS A 297 38.30 15.13 -8.68
N SER A 298 37.34 14.40 -8.10
CA SER A 298 36.43 14.82 -7.06
C SER A 298 36.28 13.69 -6.03
N SER A 299 36.41 14.01 -4.74
CA SER A 299 36.22 13.10 -3.59
C SER A 299 34.73 12.88 -3.30
N VAL A 300 33.95 12.58 -4.34
CA VAL A 300 32.50 12.41 -4.23
C VAL A 300 32.16 10.98 -3.82
N LEU A 301 31.39 10.86 -2.74
CA LEU A 301 30.81 9.62 -2.27
C LEU A 301 29.29 9.71 -2.38
N GLY A 302 28.75 9.20 -3.49
CA GLY A 302 27.33 9.34 -3.81
C GLY A 302 26.95 10.79 -4.07
N VAL A 303 26.24 11.41 -3.13
CA VAL A 303 25.66 12.76 -3.25
C VAL A 303 26.40 13.83 -2.44
N SER A 304 27.47 13.46 -1.72
CA SER A 304 28.27 14.37 -0.89
C SER A 304 29.76 14.23 -1.20
N SER A 305 30.53 15.27 -0.90
CA SER A 305 31.99 15.21 -0.90
C SER A 305 32.46 14.67 0.45
N TYR A 306 33.28 13.63 0.43
CA TYR A 306 33.84 13.01 1.62
C TYR A 306 35.27 12.54 1.36
N SER A 307 36.17 12.86 2.28
CA SER A 307 37.53 12.35 2.32
C SER A 307 37.82 11.87 3.73
N ALA A 308 38.16 10.60 3.88
CA ALA A 308 38.64 10.09 5.15
C ALA A 308 40.03 10.69 5.47
N ASP A 309 40.29 10.89 6.76
CA ASP A 309 41.58 11.38 7.24
C ASP A 309 42.69 10.34 6.99
N PRO A 310 43.80 10.70 6.32
CA PRO A 310 44.88 9.75 6.03
C PRO A 310 45.50 9.08 7.24
N HIS A 311 45.58 9.78 8.39
CA HIS A 311 46.11 9.18 9.63
C HIS A 311 45.18 8.09 10.14
N THR A 312 43.87 8.35 10.15
CA THR A 312 42.84 7.35 10.48
C THR A 312 42.92 6.11 9.58
N ILE A 313 43.16 6.28 8.28
CA ILE A 313 43.33 5.13 7.35
C ILE A 313 44.60 4.34 7.69
N ALA A 314 45.71 5.03 8.00
CA ALA A 314 46.98 4.39 8.35
C ALA A 314 46.86 3.57 9.64
N ASP A 315 46.18 4.11 10.65
CA ASP A 315 45.94 3.45 11.94
C ASP A 315 45.08 2.20 11.79
N LEU A 316 44.11 2.23 10.87
CA LEU A 316 43.17 1.12 10.62
C LEU A 316 43.67 0.10 9.59
N LYS A 317 44.90 0.21 9.06
CA LYS A 317 45.38 -0.56 7.89
C LYS A 317 45.03 -2.06 7.87
N ASN A 318 45.10 -2.74 9.03
CA ASN A 318 44.82 -4.18 9.14
C ASN A 318 43.34 -4.53 9.37
N GLN A 319 42.48 -3.52 9.49
CA GLN A 319 41.06 -3.60 9.82
C GLN A 319 40.19 -2.99 8.71
N LEU A 320 40.71 -2.95 7.48
CA LEU A 320 40.03 -2.45 6.29
C LEU A 320 39.72 -3.56 5.31
N ILE A 321 38.68 -3.34 4.50
CA ILE A 321 38.29 -4.15 3.35
C ILE A 321 38.26 -3.23 2.14
N LEU A 322 38.99 -3.61 1.09
CA LEU A 322 38.93 -2.96 -0.22
C LEU A 322 38.02 -3.77 -1.13
N THR A 323 36.93 -3.18 -1.60
CA THR A 323 36.02 -3.82 -2.54
C THR A 323 36.54 -3.74 -3.98
N PRO A 324 36.08 -4.62 -4.90
CA PRO A 324 36.54 -4.63 -6.30
C PRO A 324 36.30 -3.31 -7.06
N ASN A 325 35.31 -2.50 -6.65
CA ASN A 325 35.06 -1.17 -7.20
C ASN A 325 35.94 -0.07 -6.59
N GLY A 326 36.98 -0.44 -5.82
CA GLY A 326 37.98 0.48 -5.30
C GLY A 326 37.55 1.31 -4.10
N VAL A 327 36.49 0.91 -3.38
CA VAL A 327 35.97 1.60 -2.19
C VAL A 327 36.46 0.91 -0.91
N LEU A 328 36.92 1.68 0.07
CA LEU A 328 37.31 1.17 1.37
C LEU A 328 36.15 1.12 2.34
N TYR A 329 36.10 0.05 3.12
CA TYR A 329 35.20 -0.12 4.25
C TYR A 329 35.99 -0.58 5.48
N VAL A 330 35.52 -0.22 6.68
CA VAL A 330 36.05 -0.77 7.95
C VAL A 330 35.46 -2.14 8.24
N GLN A 331 36.23 -3.01 8.87
CA GLN A 331 35.79 -4.33 9.32
C GLN A 331 34.79 -4.25 10.50
N PRO A 332 33.92 -5.27 10.70
CA PRO A 332 32.92 -5.30 11.77
C PRO A 332 33.48 -5.08 13.18
N GLU A 333 34.72 -5.53 13.43
CA GLU A 333 35.41 -5.45 14.73
C GLU A 333 35.66 -4.00 15.15
N VAL A 334 35.84 -3.10 14.19
CA VAL A 334 35.97 -1.65 14.44
C VAL A 334 34.60 -1.02 14.62
N ARG A 335 33.70 -1.32 13.67
CA ARG A 335 32.33 -0.80 13.67
C ARG A 335 31.44 -1.68 12.83
N LYS A 336 30.43 -2.27 13.45
CA LYS A 336 29.36 -2.95 12.73
C LYS A 336 28.42 -1.92 12.07
N GLY A 337 28.24 -2.03 10.76
CA GLY A 337 27.39 -1.11 9.98
C GLY A 337 25.91 -1.23 10.33
N VAL A 338 25.16 -0.15 10.14
CA VAL A 338 23.70 -0.08 10.36
C VAL A 338 22.96 -1.01 9.39
N VAL A 339 23.29 -0.96 8.10
CA VAL A 339 22.63 -1.77 7.05
C VAL A 339 22.87 -3.28 7.25
N PRO A 340 24.11 -3.76 7.50
CA PRO A 340 24.35 -5.15 7.89
C PRO A 340 23.46 -5.63 9.05
N ARG A 341 23.36 -4.85 10.14
CA ARG A 341 22.51 -5.20 11.29
C ARG A 341 21.03 -5.32 10.91
N LEU A 342 20.51 -4.35 10.17
CA LEU A 342 19.13 -4.37 9.69
C LEU A 342 18.85 -5.63 8.85
N LEU A 343 19.76 -5.97 7.94
CA LEU A 343 19.60 -7.13 7.05
C LEU A 343 19.70 -8.46 7.81
N GLU A 344 20.57 -8.57 8.82
CA GLU A 344 20.64 -9.75 9.68
C GLU A 344 19.31 -10.03 10.40
N GLU A 345 18.67 -8.99 10.94
CA GLU A 345 17.36 -9.11 11.61
C GLU A 345 16.25 -9.53 10.62
N ILE A 346 16.22 -8.93 9.43
CA ILE A 346 15.25 -9.30 8.38
C ILE A 346 15.47 -10.74 7.91
N LEU A 347 16.72 -11.15 7.67
CA LEU A 347 17.04 -12.49 7.18
C LEU A 347 16.78 -13.56 8.23
N SER A 348 17.16 -13.33 9.49
CA SER A 348 16.90 -14.27 10.59
C SER A 348 15.39 -14.49 10.78
N THR A 349 14.61 -13.41 10.75
CA THR A 349 13.14 -13.48 10.78
C THR A 349 12.59 -14.26 9.59
N ARG A 350 13.07 -13.98 8.36
CA ARG A 350 12.65 -14.72 7.16
C ARG A 350 12.96 -16.22 7.26
N ILE A 351 14.13 -16.58 7.78
CA ILE A 351 14.52 -17.98 7.97
C ILE A 351 13.61 -18.65 8.98
N MET A 352 13.34 -17.99 10.12
CA MET A 352 12.39 -18.46 11.14
C MET A 352 11.01 -18.71 10.54
N VAL A 353 10.46 -17.76 9.78
CA VAL A 353 9.16 -17.88 9.12
C VAL A 353 9.16 -19.05 8.12
N LYS A 354 10.19 -19.17 7.28
CA LYS A 354 10.31 -20.30 6.34
C LYS A 354 10.37 -21.65 7.06
N GLN A 355 11.07 -21.74 8.19
CA GLN A 355 11.12 -22.96 8.99
C GLN A 355 9.76 -23.29 9.62
N ALA A 356 9.02 -22.28 10.10
CA ALA A 356 7.66 -22.47 10.59
C ALA A 356 6.72 -22.95 9.47
N MET A 357 6.79 -22.34 8.28
CA MET A 357 5.98 -22.74 7.12
C MET A 357 6.23 -24.19 6.67
N LYS A 358 7.46 -24.71 6.84
CA LYS A 358 7.77 -26.12 6.53
C LYS A 358 7.08 -27.11 7.46
N LYS A 359 6.68 -26.69 8.65
CA LYS A 359 5.97 -27.54 9.64
C LYS A 359 4.46 -27.61 9.39
N LEU A 360 3.92 -26.72 8.56
CA LEU A 360 2.48 -26.66 8.26
C LEU A 360 2.06 -27.70 7.22
N ALA A 361 0.89 -28.31 7.44
CA ALA A 361 0.28 -29.23 6.49
C ALA A 361 -0.14 -28.49 5.20
N PRO A 362 -0.23 -29.17 4.04
CA PRO A 362 -0.66 -28.55 2.79
C PRO A 362 -2.01 -27.82 2.87
N SER A 363 -2.96 -28.34 3.65
CA SER A 363 -4.29 -27.75 3.89
C SER A 363 -4.27 -26.46 4.70
N GLN A 364 -3.16 -26.15 5.37
CA GLN A 364 -2.98 -24.93 6.17
C GLN A 364 -2.26 -23.82 5.37
N LYS A 365 -1.88 -24.09 4.11
CA LYS A 365 -1.23 -23.11 3.23
C LYS A 365 -2.31 -22.39 2.42
N VAL A 366 -2.50 -21.12 2.74
CA VAL A 366 -3.58 -20.25 2.23
C VAL A 366 -3.49 -19.98 0.72
N LEU A 367 -2.29 -20.04 0.14
CA LEU A 367 -2.01 -19.92 -1.29
C LEU A 367 -0.97 -20.99 -1.67
N GLN A 368 -1.34 -21.91 -2.58
CA GLN A 368 -0.40 -22.77 -3.31
C GLN A 368 -0.45 -22.46 -4.79
#